data_AF-A0A1I8PIH2-F1
#
_entry.id   AF-A0A1I8PIH2-F1
#
_cell.length_a   1.000
_cell.length_b   1.000
_cell.length_c   1.000
_cell.angle_alpha   90.00
_cell.angle_beta   90.00
_cell.angle_gamma   90.00
#
_symmetry.space_group_name_H-M   'P 1'
#
loop_
_entity.id
_entity.type
_entity.pdbx_description
1 polymer ?
#
loop_
_entity_poly.entity_id
_entity_poly.type
_entity_poly.pdbx_seq_one_letter_code
_entity_poly.pdbx_strand_id
1 'polypeptide(L)'
;MAWKWFVAKLFWQYSRIQWWVQGAPYLDYDENGELDYSNINEPYMEIKPKGDADGDEKEHIFHEPPPEPVYVPCDKITRLYTMDPVEVQKENDFRDPIYNSRPFHVKKIPNSNLLLIVIDVLKPSKGNVDLSVEPQMVEYDTEFPCYKLNMSFFTRRRIEECFTEDEN
;
A
#
# COMPACT_ATOMS: atom_id res chain seq x y z
N MET A 1 -49.36 38.85 -26.75
CA MET A 1 -49.12 37.50 -27.31
C MET A 1 -47.63 37.15 -27.39
N ALA A 2 -46.75 38.05 -27.88
CA ALA A 2 -45.31 37.77 -28.07
C ALA A 2 -44.50 37.48 -26.78
N TRP A 3 -44.85 38.10 -25.65
CA TRP A 3 -44.15 37.91 -24.37
C TRP A 3 -44.17 36.46 -23.87
N LYS A 4 -45.32 35.78 -24.02
CA LYS A 4 -45.47 34.38 -23.61
C LYS A 4 -44.56 33.46 -24.43
N TRP A 5 -44.36 33.77 -25.72
CA TRP A 5 -43.48 33.01 -26.60
C TRP A 5 -42.01 33.21 -26.27
N PHE A 6 -41.61 34.44 -25.94
CA PHE A 6 -40.23 34.75 -25.55
C PHE A 6 -39.82 34.04 -24.25
N VAL A 7 -40.69 34.06 -23.24
CA VAL A 7 -40.45 33.37 -21.95
C VAL A 7 -40.35 31.85 -22.15
N ALA A 8 -41.23 31.27 -22.97
CA ALA A 8 -41.16 29.84 -23.28
C ALA A 8 -39.85 29.46 -24.00
N LYS A 9 -39.38 30.30 -24.93
CA LYS A 9 -38.09 30.12 -25.62
C LYS A 9 -36.91 30.16 -24.66
N LEU A 10 -36.90 31.11 -23.72
CA LEU A 10 -35.86 31.23 -22.70
C LEU A 10 -35.83 30.04 -21.75
N PHE A 11 -36.99 29.60 -21.26
CA PHE A 11 -37.08 28.43 -20.38
C PHE A 11 -36.57 27.16 -21.07
N TRP A 12 -36.93 26.95 -22.34
CA TRP A 12 -36.46 25.80 -23.12
C TRP A 12 -34.97 25.83 -23.42
N GLN A 13 -34.39 27.03 -23.55
CA GLN A 13 -32.95 27.20 -23.71
C GLN A 13 -32.21 26.95 -22.40
N TYR A 14 -32.79 27.38 -21.26
CA TYR A 14 -32.21 27.18 -19.93
C TYR A 14 -32.27 25.71 -19.49
N SER A 15 -33.35 24.99 -19.82
CA SER A 15 -33.47 23.55 -19.51
C SER A 15 -32.46 22.67 -20.26
N ARG A 16 -31.87 23.16 -21.35
CA ARG A 16 -30.78 22.48 -22.05
C ARG A 16 -29.41 22.68 -21.39
N ILE A 17 -29.28 23.65 -20.48
CA ILE A 17 -28.02 23.88 -19.79
C ILE A 17 -28.03 23.01 -18.54
N GLN A 18 -27.27 21.92 -18.60
CA GLN A 18 -27.06 21.01 -17.48
C GLN A 18 -26.00 21.60 -16.53
N TRP A 19 -26.38 22.57 -15.69
CA TRP A 19 -25.46 23.21 -14.72
C TRP A 19 -25.00 22.29 -13.57
N TRP A 20 -25.42 21.02 -13.56
CA TRP A 20 -25.25 20.11 -12.42
C TRP A 20 -24.67 18.73 -12.80
N VAL A 21 -24.14 18.57 -14.02
CA VAL A 21 -23.46 17.33 -14.42
C VAL A 21 -21.99 17.66 -14.71
N GLN A 22 -21.29 18.07 -13.66
CA GLN A 22 -19.90 17.65 -13.49
C GLN A 22 -19.96 16.41 -12.61
N GLY A 23 -20.27 15.28 -13.22
CA GLY A 23 -20.03 13.99 -12.57
C GLY A 23 -18.54 13.90 -12.27
N ALA A 24 -18.17 13.76 -11.00
CA ALA A 24 -16.86 13.24 -10.65
C ALA A 24 -16.69 11.90 -11.41
N PRO A 25 -15.50 11.58 -11.93
CA PRO A 25 -15.31 10.30 -12.61
C PRO A 25 -15.70 9.18 -11.65
N TYR A 26 -16.75 8.44 -12.02
CA TYR A 26 -17.17 7.25 -11.31
C TYR A 26 -16.05 6.23 -11.48
N LEU A 27 -15.52 5.75 -10.37
CA LEU A 27 -14.61 4.61 -10.35
C LEU A 27 -15.51 3.40 -10.65
N ASP A 28 -15.53 2.97 -11.91
CA ASP A 28 -16.25 1.76 -12.30
C ASP A 28 -15.56 0.58 -11.62
N TYR A 29 -16.19 0.08 -10.55
CA TYR A 29 -15.85 -1.21 -9.97
C TYR A 29 -16.47 -2.27 -10.89
N ASP A 30 -15.63 -2.89 -11.71
CA ASP A 30 -16.03 -4.09 -12.45
C ASP A 30 -16.34 -5.19 -11.43
N GLU A 31 -17.60 -5.63 -11.40
CA GLU A 31 -18.14 -6.56 -10.41
C GLU A 31 -17.65 -8.01 -10.65
N ASN A 32 -16.83 -8.24 -11.68
CA ASN A 32 -16.25 -9.54 -12.04
C ASN A 32 -14.75 -9.44 -12.41
N GLY A 33 -13.91 -8.87 -11.56
CA GLY A 33 -12.46 -8.87 -11.76
C GLY A 33 -11.71 -8.94 -10.44
N GLU A 34 -10.91 -9.99 -10.26
CA GLU A 34 -9.96 -10.12 -9.15
C GLU A 34 -9.11 -8.83 -9.04
N LEU A 35 -8.94 -8.35 -7.80
CA LEU A 35 -8.14 -7.17 -7.50
C LEU A 35 -6.65 -7.47 -7.74
N ASP A 36 -6.17 -7.20 -8.95
CA ASP A 36 -4.74 -7.24 -9.29
C ASP A 36 -4.07 -5.91 -8.88
N TYR A 37 -3.40 -5.93 -7.73
CA TYR A 37 -2.69 -4.78 -7.13
C TYR A 37 -1.26 -4.56 -7.69
N SER A 38 -0.95 -4.99 -8.92
CA SER A 38 0.41 -4.89 -9.48
C SER A 38 0.70 -3.60 -10.28
N ASN A 39 -0.31 -2.86 -10.75
CA ASN A 39 -0.12 -1.82 -11.80
C ASN A 39 -0.23 -0.35 -11.36
N ILE A 40 0.19 0.01 -10.14
CA ILE A 40 0.11 1.41 -9.66
C ILE A 40 1.35 2.26 -10.08
N ASN A 41 2.38 1.67 -10.69
CA ASN A 41 3.66 2.36 -10.97
C ASN A 41 3.94 2.76 -12.43
N GLU A 42 2.99 2.65 -13.37
CA GLU A 42 3.24 3.08 -14.75
C GLU A 42 2.68 4.48 -15.07
N PRO A 43 3.44 5.33 -15.81
CA PRO A 43 2.95 6.63 -16.23
C PRO A 43 1.86 6.44 -17.29
N TYR A 44 0.69 7.05 -17.03
CA TYR A 44 -0.49 7.12 -17.89
C TYR A 44 -0.22 6.88 -19.39
N MET A 45 -0.49 5.66 -19.87
CA MET A 45 -0.65 5.42 -21.30
C MET A 45 -2.08 5.79 -21.72
N GLU A 46 -2.16 6.66 -22.72
CA GLU A 46 -3.40 7.10 -23.35
C GLU A 46 -4.09 5.89 -24.03
N ILE A 47 -5.21 5.41 -23.45
CA ILE A 47 -6.00 4.35 -24.06
C ILE A 47 -6.76 4.94 -25.26
N LYS A 48 -6.25 4.72 -26.47
CA LYS A 48 -7.00 5.00 -27.70
C LYS A 48 -8.06 3.92 -27.90
N PRO A 49 -9.32 4.27 -28.22
CA PRO A 49 -10.33 3.29 -28.56
C PRO A 49 -9.96 2.64 -29.91
N LYS A 50 -9.73 1.32 -29.90
CA LYS A 50 -9.41 0.54 -31.09
C LYS A 50 -10.72 0.27 -31.84
N GLY A 51 -10.85 0.88 -33.02
CA GLY A 51 -11.97 0.66 -33.93
C GLY A 51 -11.97 -0.77 -34.48
N ASP A 52 -13.18 -1.24 -34.77
CA ASP A 52 -13.45 -2.47 -35.50
C ASP A 52 -12.88 -2.40 -36.92
N ALA A 53 -11.89 -3.25 -37.23
CA ALA A 53 -11.54 -3.64 -38.59
C ALA A 53 -10.68 -4.92 -38.56
N ASP A 54 -11.25 -5.96 -39.14
CA ASP A 54 -10.65 -7.07 -39.88
C ASP A 54 -9.31 -7.68 -39.43
N GLY A 55 -9.42 -8.97 -39.11
CA GLY A 55 -8.48 -10.04 -39.46
C GLY A 55 -7.00 -9.72 -39.47
N ASP A 56 -6.35 -9.87 -38.31
CA ASP A 56 -4.97 -10.34 -38.23
C ASP A 56 -4.84 -11.12 -36.91
N GLU A 57 -4.39 -12.36 -37.04
CA GLU A 57 -4.13 -13.29 -35.96
C GLU A 57 -3.14 -12.63 -34.99
N LYS A 58 -3.66 -12.06 -33.89
CA LYS A 58 -2.83 -11.60 -32.78
C LYS A 58 -2.24 -12.84 -32.16
N GLU A 59 -1.04 -13.20 -32.58
CA GLU A 59 -0.18 -14.15 -31.89
C GLU A 59 -0.23 -13.81 -30.39
N HIS A 60 -0.84 -14.70 -29.61
CA HIS A 60 -0.80 -14.63 -28.17
C HIS A 60 0.66 -14.83 -27.79
N ILE A 61 1.41 -13.73 -27.63
CA ILE A 61 2.75 -13.74 -27.09
C ILE A 61 2.62 -14.28 -25.67
N PHE A 62 2.85 -15.59 -25.51
CA PHE A 62 2.87 -16.24 -24.22
C PHE A 62 4.10 -15.70 -23.49
N HIS A 63 3.90 -14.69 -22.66
CA HIS A 63 4.91 -14.28 -21.71
C HIS A 63 5.06 -15.43 -20.72
N GLU A 64 6.20 -16.12 -20.80
CA GLU A 64 6.56 -17.13 -19.81
C GLU A 64 6.53 -16.45 -18.43
N PRO A 65 5.86 -17.05 -17.42
CA PRO A 65 5.85 -16.50 -16.09
C PRO A 65 7.30 -16.33 -15.60
N PRO A 66 7.58 -15.26 -14.83
CA PRO A 66 8.92 -15.06 -14.30
C PRO A 66 9.37 -16.31 -13.53
N PRO A 67 10.65 -16.70 -13.65
CA PRO A 67 11.14 -17.88 -12.96
C PRO A 67 10.96 -17.72 -11.45
N GLU A 68 10.61 -18.82 -10.78
CA GLU A 68 10.43 -18.82 -9.33
C GLU A 68 11.71 -18.35 -8.63
N PRO A 69 11.62 -17.50 -7.60
CA PRO A 69 12.80 -17.04 -6.88
C PRO A 69 13.47 -18.20 -6.14
N VAL A 70 14.79 -18.31 -6.28
CA VAL A 70 15.58 -19.30 -5.53
C VAL A 70 15.73 -18.84 -4.08
N TYR A 71 15.13 -19.57 -3.15
CA TYR A 71 15.23 -19.26 -1.73
C TYR A 71 16.54 -19.79 -1.15
N VAL A 72 17.44 -18.88 -0.79
CA VAL A 72 18.67 -19.18 -0.05
C VAL A 72 18.42 -18.94 1.44
N PRO A 73 18.87 -19.84 2.34
CA PRO A 73 18.77 -19.60 3.78
C PRO A 73 19.61 -18.37 4.16
N CYS A 74 18.97 -17.37 4.76
CA CYS A 74 19.61 -16.13 5.18
C CYS A 74 18.96 -15.59 6.46
N ASP A 75 19.70 -14.78 7.21
CA ASP A 75 19.15 -14.03 8.33
C ASP A 75 18.37 -12.81 7.79
N LYS A 76 17.19 -12.55 8.36
CA LYS A 76 16.33 -11.42 7.97
C LYS A 76 15.94 -10.60 9.19
N ILE A 77 15.83 -9.29 9.01
CA ILE A 77 15.32 -8.35 10.02
C ILE A 77 13.97 -7.82 9.58
N THR A 78 13.01 -7.79 10.51
CA THR A 78 11.68 -7.22 10.31
C THR A 78 11.43 -6.13 11.36
N ARG A 79 10.68 -5.09 10.98
CA ARG A 79 10.28 -4.00 11.87
C ARG A 79 8.82 -4.19 12.25
N LEU A 80 8.57 -4.46 13.53
CA LEU A 80 7.22 -4.62 14.06
C LEU A 80 6.79 -3.33 14.76
N TYR A 81 5.53 -2.95 14.55
CA TYR A 81 4.92 -1.78 15.18
C TYR A 81 3.88 -2.24 16.19
N THR A 82 3.94 -1.66 17.38
CA THR A 82 2.96 -1.89 18.45
C THR A 82 2.34 -0.56 18.86
N MET A 83 1.06 -0.58 19.22
CA MET A 83 0.40 0.60 19.75
C MET A 83 0.79 0.81 21.21
N ASP A 84 1.24 2.01 21.56
CA ASP A 84 1.39 2.42 22.95
C ASP A 84 0.00 2.70 23.57
N PRO A 85 -0.43 1.94 24.58
CA PRO A 85 -1.74 2.13 25.19
C PRO A 85 -1.87 3.46 25.94
N VAL A 86 -0.76 4.08 26.36
CA VAL A 86 -0.77 5.29 27.20
C VAL A 86 -1.04 6.54 26.37
N GLU A 87 -0.47 6.65 25.19
CA GLU A 87 -0.65 7.81 24.30
C GLU A 87 -2.04 7.81 23.67
N VAL A 88 -2.51 6.63 23.24
CA VAL A 88 -3.79 6.48 22.54
C VAL A 88 -5.00 6.70 23.47
N GLN A 89 -4.83 6.56 24.78
CA GLN A 89 -5.90 6.84 25.77
C GLN A 89 -5.93 8.31 26.20
N LYS A 90 -4.81 9.04 26.10
CA LYS A 90 -4.73 10.46 26.50
C LYS A 90 -5.40 11.37 25.48
N GLU A 91 -5.29 11.05 24.20
CA GLU A 91 -5.85 11.84 23.11
C GLU A 91 -6.80 10.98 22.28
N ASN A 92 -8.10 11.13 22.52
CA ASN A 92 -9.14 10.49 21.69
C ASN A 92 -9.21 11.08 20.26
N ASP A 93 -8.57 12.23 20.04
CA ASP A 93 -8.47 12.94 18.76
C ASP A 93 -7.02 13.43 18.63
N PHE A 94 -6.14 12.59 18.07
CA PHE A 94 -4.79 13.02 17.72
C PHE A 94 -4.89 13.87 16.45
N ARG A 95 -4.47 15.13 16.55
CA ARG A 95 -4.37 16.06 15.42
C ARG A 95 -2.91 16.41 15.21
N ASP A 96 -2.42 16.10 14.03
CA ASP A 96 -1.02 16.36 13.69
C ASP A 96 -0.75 17.87 13.58
N PRO A 97 0.21 18.44 14.34
CA PRO A 97 0.62 19.84 14.20
C PRO A 97 1.66 20.05 13.08
N ILE A 98 1.99 19.00 12.31
CA ILE A 98 3.09 19.05 11.34
C ILE A 98 2.68 19.85 10.10
N TYR A 99 3.35 21.00 9.89
CA TYR A 99 3.07 21.96 8.81
C TYR A 99 3.26 21.40 7.38
N ASN A 100 3.93 20.26 7.21
CA ASN A 100 4.26 19.64 5.91
C ASN A 100 3.59 18.28 5.66
N SER A 101 2.80 17.77 6.61
CA SER A 101 2.04 16.53 6.43
C SER A 101 0.61 16.84 5.97
N ARG A 102 -0.04 15.82 5.40
CA ARG A 102 -1.48 15.85 5.13
C ARG A 102 -2.19 15.81 6.50
N PRO A 103 -3.14 16.70 6.79
CA PRO A 103 -3.85 16.67 8.06
C PRO A 103 -4.64 15.38 8.17
N PHE A 104 -4.55 14.74 9.33
CA PHE A 104 -5.25 13.51 9.63
C PHE A 104 -5.82 13.55 11.05
N HIS A 105 -6.91 12.82 11.24
CA HIS A 105 -7.52 12.55 12.54
C HIS A 105 -7.38 11.06 12.84
N VAL A 106 -6.87 10.72 14.02
CA VAL A 106 -6.79 9.32 14.48
C VAL A 106 -7.63 9.13 15.72
N LYS A 107 -8.44 8.07 15.72
CA LYS A 107 -9.23 7.64 16.88
C LYS A 107 -9.15 6.13 17.06
N LYS A 108 -8.91 5.68 18.29
CA LYS A 108 -8.99 4.25 18.63
C LYS A 108 -10.43 3.79 18.75
N ILE A 109 -10.72 2.61 18.20
CA ILE A 109 -12.01 1.96 18.36
C ILE A 109 -12.00 1.22 19.71
N PRO A 110 -12.95 1.51 20.63
CA PRO A 110 -12.97 0.89 21.95
C PRO A 110 -13.09 -0.63 21.85
N ASN A 111 -12.50 -1.34 22.82
CA ASN A 111 -12.51 -2.81 22.90
C ASN A 111 -11.92 -3.54 21.67
N SER A 112 -11.03 -2.89 20.92
CA SER A 112 -10.36 -3.49 19.76
C SER A 112 -8.92 -3.01 19.61
N ASN A 113 -8.17 -3.67 18.73
CA ASN A 113 -6.84 -3.27 18.27
C ASN A 113 -6.90 -2.39 17.00
N LEU A 114 -8.07 -1.84 16.66
CA LEU A 114 -8.28 -1.08 15.44
C LEU A 114 -8.18 0.44 15.67
N LEU A 115 -7.67 1.12 14.66
CA LEU A 115 -7.58 2.58 14.58
C LEU A 115 -8.42 3.07 13.40
N LEU A 116 -9.21 4.11 13.63
CA LEU A 116 -9.87 4.87 12.58
C LEU A 116 -9.00 6.08 12.23
N ILE A 117 -8.59 6.16 10.96
CA ILE A 117 -7.77 7.26 10.44
C ILE A 117 -8.59 7.97 9.36
N VAL A 118 -8.79 9.27 9.51
CA VAL A 118 -9.48 10.12 8.53
C VAL A 118 -8.47 11.12 7.98
N ILE A 119 -8.31 11.13 6.66
CA ILE A 119 -7.37 12.00 5.95
C ILE A 119 -8.11 12.96 5.03
N ASP A 120 -7.62 14.19 4.89
CA ASP A 120 -8.12 15.12 3.87
C ASP A 120 -7.41 14.87 2.54
N VAL A 121 -8.13 14.36 1.53
CA VAL A 121 -7.60 14.00 0.20
C VAL A 121 -7.17 15.22 -0.62
N LEU A 122 -7.66 16.42 -0.30
CA LEU A 122 -7.41 17.64 -1.09
C LEU A 122 -6.01 18.24 -0.87
N LYS A 123 -5.35 17.92 0.25
CA LYS A 123 -4.04 18.51 0.60
C LYS A 123 -2.89 17.52 0.37
N PRO A 124 -2.00 17.74 -0.61
CA PRO A 124 -0.89 16.81 -0.87
C PRO A 124 0.12 16.81 0.29
N SER A 125 0.65 15.63 0.64
CA SER A 125 1.76 15.47 1.56
C SER A 125 3.10 15.73 0.84
N LYS A 126 4.02 16.45 1.48
CA LYS A 126 5.39 16.61 0.98
C LYS A 126 6.30 15.57 1.61
N GLY A 127 6.40 14.41 0.98
CA GLY A 127 7.32 13.36 1.41
C GLY A 127 6.87 11.99 0.94
N ASN A 128 7.75 11.28 0.23
CA ASN A 128 7.61 9.87 -0.06
C ASN A 128 8.46 9.12 0.96
N VAL A 129 7.86 8.77 2.10
CA VAL A 129 8.49 7.83 3.03
C VAL A 129 7.74 6.52 2.85
N ASP A 130 8.36 5.62 2.09
CA ASP A 130 7.84 4.27 1.95
C ASP A 130 8.30 3.45 3.17
N LEU A 131 7.33 3.00 3.97
CA LEU A 131 7.57 2.20 5.17
C LEU A 131 7.07 0.79 4.88
N SER A 132 8.00 -0.16 4.79
CA SER A 132 7.69 -1.57 4.61
C SER A 132 7.95 -2.39 5.88
N VAL A 133 7.09 -3.36 6.13
CA VAL A 133 7.20 -4.38 7.20
C VAL A 133 7.83 -5.67 6.66
N GLU A 134 8.09 -5.73 5.35
CA GLU A 134 8.66 -6.89 4.69
C GLU A 134 10.04 -7.24 5.28
N PRO A 135 10.31 -8.53 5.56
CA PRO A 135 11.59 -8.94 6.12
C PRO A 135 12.73 -8.69 5.14
N GLN A 136 13.66 -7.83 5.52
CA GLN A 136 14.82 -7.48 4.71
C GLN A 136 16.00 -8.39 5.05
N MET A 137 16.72 -8.83 4.03
CA MET A 137 17.93 -9.62 4.22
C MET A 137 19.00 -8.77 4.93
N VAL A 138 19.70 -9.40 5.87
CA VAL A 138 20.83 -8.77 6.54
C VAL A 138 22.10 -9.19 5.82
N GLU A 139 22.81 -8.23 5.26
CA GLU A 139 24.13 -8.46 4.69
C GLU A 139 25.19 -8.34 5.79
N TYR A 140 26.09 -9.32 5.84
CA TYR A 140 27.20 -9.35 6.79
C TYR A 140 28.50 -9.09 6.07
N ASP A 141 29.29 -8.15 6.58
CA ASP A 141 30.62 -7.84 6.05
C ASP A 141 31.62 -9.01 6.24
N THR A 142 31.34 -9.92 7.18
CA THR A 142 32.22 -11.05 7.54
C THR A 142 31.45 -12.37 7.66
N GLU A 143 32.10 -13.49 7.30
CA GLU A 143 31.53 -14.85 7.42
C GLU A 143 31.10 -15.21 8.86
N PHE A 144 31.85 -14.73 9.86
CA PHE A 144 31.53 -14.86 11.28
C PHE A 144 31.25 -13.48 11.88
N PRO A 145 29.98 -13.08 12.01
CA PRO A 145 29.65 -11.78 12.56
C PRO A 145 29.98 -11.69 14.06
N CYS A 146 30.78 -10.68 14.43
CA CYS A 146 31.21 -10.47 15.82
C CYS A 146 30.04 -10.27 16.80
N TYR A 147 28.91 -9.71 16.36
CA TYR A 147 27.74 -9.52 17.23
C TYR A 147 27.08 -10.86 17.63
N LYS A 148 27.30 -11.95 16.87
CA LYS A 148 26.85 -13.30 17.22
C LYS A 148 27.70 -13.93 18.33
N LEU A 149 28.93 -13.46 18.53
CA LEU A 149 29.75 -13.85 19.70
C LEU A 149 29.11 -13.33 21.00
N ASN A 150 28.40 -12.21 20.96
CA ASN A 150 27.63 -11.70 22.10
C ASN A 150 26.42 -12.60 22.44
N MET A 151 26.07 -13.57 21.59
CA MET A 151 25.08 -14.61 21.93
C MET A 151 25.69 -15.77 22.73
N SER A 152 26.97 -15.71 23.12
CA SER A 152 27.57 -16.70 24.03
C SER A 152 27.14 -16.53 25.49
N PHE A 153 26.54 -15.39 25.86
CA PHE A 153 26.04 -15.14 27.22
C PHE A 153 24.77 -15.92 27.56
N PHE A 154 24.06 -16.48 26.57
CA PHE A 154 22.92 -17.35 26.83
C PHE A 154 23.40 -18.63 27.53
N THR A 155 22.68 -19.04 28.58
CA THR A 155 23.00 -20.23 29.34
C THR A 155 22.93 -21.46 28.44
N ARG A 156 23.99 -22.28 28.47
CA ARG A 156 24.06 -23.54 27.73
C ARG A 156 24.23 -24.68 28.73
N ARG A 157 23.44 -25.74 28.58
CA ARG A 157 23.70 -26.99 29.29
C ARG A 157 24.92 -27.63 28.63
N ARG A 158 26.00 -27.82 29.40
CA ARG A 158 27.15 -28.61 28.95
C ARG A 158 26.80 -30.10 29.02
N ILE A 159 27.43 -30.88 28.17
CA ILE A 159 27.38 -32.33 28.22
C ILE A 159 28.09 -32.76 29.52
N GLU A 160 27.53 -33.70 30.25
CA GLU A 160 28.06 -34.14 31.55
C GLU A 160 29.29 -35.03 31.40
N GLU A 161 29.36 -35.85 30.35
CA GLU A 161 30.48 -36.75 30.09
C GLU A 161 30.88 -36.71 28.61
N CYS A 162 32.19 -36.80 28.35
CA CYS A 162 32.78 -36.91 27.03
C CYS A 162 33.74 -38.10 27.05
N PHE A 163 33.43 -39.17 26.30
CA PHE A 163 34.35 -40.28 26.10
C PHE A 163 35.22 -39.96 24.88
N THR A 164 36.50 -39.69 25.09
CA THR A 164 37.51 -39.60 24.02
C THR A 164 38.27 -40.92 23.91
N GLU A 165 38.92 -41.18 22.77
CA GLU A 165 39.59 -42.46 22.50
C GLU A 165 40.61 -42.83 23.59
N ASP A 166 40.51 -44.07 24.08
CA ASP A 166 41.53 -44.69 24.93
C ASP A 166 42.66 -45.21 24.02
N GLU A 167 43.85 -44.63 24.12
CA GLU A 167 45.05 -45.16 23.46
C GLU A 167 45.36 -46.54 24.04
N ASN A 168 45.28 -47.57 23.20
CA ASN A 168 45.56 -48.97 23.51
C ASN A 168 46.92 -49.38 22.95
#